data_AF-A0A6B2L933-F1
#
_entry.id   AF-A0A6B2L933-F1
#
_cell.length_a   1.000
_cell.length_b   1.000
_cell.length_c   1.000
_cell.angle_alpha   90.00
_cell.angle_beta   90.00
_cell.angle_gamma   90.00
#
_symmetry.space_group_name_H-M   'P 1'
#
loop_
_entity.id
_entity.type
_entity.pdbx_description
1 polymer ?
#
loop_
_entity_poly.entity_id
_entity_poly.type
_entity_poly.pdbx_seq_one_letter_code
_entity_poly.pdbx_strand_id
1 'polypeptide(L)'
;MQLYYCTSFYKNFTQRKKEDPQLNECKLSDEDISTLTNRFKVSYLGFHDQKKQIYECVDDQVAIMFKGISESGGKNPYPKPIFKNTTDEDNIELYLKRKMNIHDVQIFTPGDEISHPDGFKLKVQKSSIDHPESGYGVFAYGSILPGTVVAFYPGTVYSPYDLTPEVIEGNEYMISRYDTIVIDGKRWAYEAETKAKTAVYMQHGTGVHIDQGVLSPYRNPFGIGQFINHPAPGDMPNVMPFTFDFPTSMPKELAPFIPNVWFKKPNFLYNRPGCLLPSVIFITTRRVEDEELLFNYRYNPEHPYPDWFQQPDLEEAQRRWKKPTLRSAFKNT
;
A
#
# COMPACT_ATOMS: atom_id res chain seq x y z
N MET A 1 -0.53 -17.08 10.34
CA MET A 1 -0.33 -17.18 11.80
C MET A 1 0.17 -15.86 12.37
N GLN A 2 1.30 -15.31 11.88
CA GLN A 2 1.82 -14.02 12.34
C GLN A 2 0.79 -12.86 12.24
N LEU A 3 0.14 -12.68 11.08
CA LEU A 3 -0.84 -11.59 10.92
C LEU A 3 -2.03 -11.68 11.90
N TYR A 4 -2.49 -12.88 12.23
CA TYR A 4 -3.57 -13.07 13.22
C TYR A 4 -3.17 -12.49 14.58
N TYR A 5 -1.93 -12.76 15.03
CA TYR A 5 -1.43 -12.24 16.28
C TYR A 5 -1.31 -10.71 16.24
N CYS A 6 -0.81 -10.15 15.14
CA CYS A 6 -0.72 -8.70 14.95
C CYS A 6 -2.10 -8.03 15.01
N THR A 7 -3.08 -8.50 14.23
CA THR A 7 -4.42 -7.89 14.24
C THR A 7 -5.16 -8.12 15.56
N SER A 8 -4.94 -9.27 16.21
CA SER A 8 -5.47 -9.52 17.56
C SER A 8 -4.89 -8.53 18.57
N PHE A 9 -3.57 -8.31 18.52
CA PHE A 9 -2.89 -7.34 19.37
C PHE A 9 -3.45 -5.95 19.15
N TYR A 10 -3.52 -5.47 17.90
CA TYR A 10 -4.11 -4.19 17.56
C TYR A 10 -5.52 -4.03 18.14
N LYS A 11 -6.42 -4.99 17.85
CA LYS A 11 -7.82 -4.96 18.29
C LYS A 11 -7.93 -4.92 19.81
N ASN A 12 -7.22 -5.79 20.50
CA ASN A 12 -7.31 -5.90 21.96
C ASN A 12 -6.65 -4.70 22.66
N PHE A 13 -5.51 -4.23 22.15
CA PHE A 13 -4.80 -3.09 22.71
C PHE A 13 -5.58 -1.80 22.53
N THR A 14 -6.11 -1.54 21.33
CA THR A 14 -6.93 -0.35 21.05
C THR A 14 -8.22 -0.34 21.87
N GLN A 15 -8.83 -1.52 22.09
CA GLN A 15 -9.99 -1.64 22.98
C GLN A 15 -9.62 -1.32 24.43
N ARG A 16 -8.55 -1.93 24.97
CA ARG A 16 -8.09 -1.62 26.34
C ARG A 16 -7.67 -0.16 26.50
N LYS A 17 -7.06 0.45 25.50
CA LYS A 17 -6.65 1.87 25.55
C LYS A 17 -7.84 2.84 25.57
N LYS A 18 -9.01 2.43 25.06
CA LYS A 18 -10.26 3.19 25.23
C LYS A 18 -10.75 3.14 26.68
N GLU A 19 -10.52 2.02 27.37
CA GLU A 19 -10.91 1.81 28.77
C GLU A 19 -9.89 2.42 29.74
N ASP A 20 -8.60 2.39 29.40
CA ASP A 20 -7.49 3.00 30.12
C ASP A 20 -6.63 3.86 29.17
N PRO A 21 -6.90 5.17 29.08
CA PRO A 21 -6.12 6.09 28.25
C PRO A 21 -4.65 6.23 28.64
N GLN A 22 -4.25 5.85 29.86
CA GLN A 22 -2.85 5.89 30.30
C GLN A 22 -2.05 4.65 29.87
N LEU A 23 -2.73 3.64 29.32
CA LEU A 23 -2.10 2.43 28.82
C LEU A 23 -1.06 2.77 27.74
N ASN A 24 0.18 2.34 27.99
CA ASN A 24 1.31 2.55 27.11
C ASN A 24 1.89 1.20 26.69
N GLU A 25 2.00 1.00 25.38
CA GLU A 25 2.54 -0.23 24.79
C GLU A 25 3.95 -0.55 25.32
N CYS A 26 4.80 0.46 25.52
CA CYS A 26 6.17 0.28 26.01
C CYS A 26 6.26 -0.23 27.46
N LYS A 27 5.13 -0.26 28.18
CA LYS A 27 5.04 -0.72 29.57
C LYS A 27 4.37 -2.09 29.71
N LEU A 28 4.00 -2.73 28.61
CA LEU A 28 3.35 -4.03 28.62
C LEU A 28 4.34 -5.12 29.06
N SER A 29 3.88 -6.00 29.96
CA SER A 29 4.61 -7.23 30.30
C SER A 29 4.47 -8.29 29.21
N ASP A 30 5.29 -9.34 29.25
CA ASP A 30 5.14 -10.49 28.34
C ASP A 30 3.77 -11.19 28.48
N GLU A 31 3.21 -11.18 29.69
CA GLU A 31 1.87 -11.72 29.96
C GLU A 31 0.78 -10.85 29.32
N ASP A 32 0.93 -9.53 29.36
CA ASP A 32 0.05 -8.61 28.64
C ASP A 32 0.11 -8.85 27.14
N ILE A 33 1.31 -8.94 26.56
CA ILE A 33 1.50 -9.20 25.12
C ILE A 33 0.87 -10.55 24.74
N SER A 34 1.07 -11.60 25.53
CA SER A 34 0.49 -12.92 25.29
C SER A 34 -1.04 -12.88 25.31
N THR A 35 -1.62 -12.11 26.24
CA THR A 35 -3.06 -11.91 26.35
C THR A 35 -3.60 -11.11 25.16
N LEU A 36 -2.96 -10.00 24.83
CA LEU A 36 -3.36 -9.11 23.73
C LEU A 36 -3.24 -9.78 22.36
N THR A 37 -2.25 -10.66 22.16
CA THR A 37 -2.12 -11.43 20.93
C THR A 37 -3.08 -12.62 20.85
N ASN A 38 -3.86 -12.93 21.90
CA ASN A 38 -4.65 -14.15 21.99
C ASN A 38 -3.80 -15.43 21.81
N ARG A 39 -2.54 -15.42 22.28
CA ARG A 39 -1.56 -16.47 21.98
C ARG A 39 -2.05 -17.88 22.31
N PHE A 40 -2.76 -18.02 23.43
CA PHE A 40 -3.30 -19.29 23.93
C PHE A 40 -4.61 -19.73 23.25
N LYS A 41 -5.30 -18.87 22.50
CA LYS A 41 -6.56 -19.21 21.80
C LYS A 41 -6.32 -19.74 20.39
N VAL A 42 -5.20 -19.39 19.75
CA VAL A 42 -4.91 -19.76 18.35
C VAL A 42 -4.81 -21.26 18.12
N SER A 43 -4.31 -22.01 19.10
CA SER A 43 -4.23 -23.48 19.02
C SER A 43 -5.59 -24.16 18.84
N TYR A 44 -6.68 -23.47 19.13
CA TYR A 44 -8.06 -23.99 19.04
C TYR A 44 -8.88 -23.36 17.92
N LEU A 45 -8.38 -22.31 17.25
CA LEU A 45 -9.11 -21.61 16.19
C LEU A 45 -8.76 -22.19 14.81
N GLY A 46 -9.78 -22.59 14.06
CA GLY A 46 -9.63 -23.02 12.68
C GLY A 46 -9.12 -21.90 11.78
N PHE A 47 -8.51 -22.25 10.64
CA PHE A 47 -8.00 -21.28 9.66
C PHE A 47 -9.08 -20.29 9.19
N HIS A 48 -10.31 -20.77 9.00
CA HIS A 48 -11.43 -19.93 8.57
C HIS A 48 -11.78 -18.85 9.62
N ASP A 49 -11.81 -19.22 10.91
CA ASP A 49 -12.11 -18.29 11.99
C ASP A 49 -10.99 -17.26 12.18
N GLN A 50 -9.73 -17.70 12.08
CA GLN A 50 -8.60 -16.78 12.09
C GLN A 50 -8.68 -15.77 10.95
N LYS A 51 -8.97 -16.25 9.72
CA LYS A 51 -9.16 -15.40 8.56
C LYS A 51 -10.30 -14.40 8.80
N LYS A 52 -11.45 -14.86 9.26
CA LYS A 52 -12.61 -14.01 9.57
C LYS A 52 -12.24 -12.88 10.55
N GLN A 53 -11.57 -13.21 11.66
CA GLN A 53 -11.16 -12.21 12.65
C GLN A 53 -10.15 -11.19 12.11
N ILE A 54 -9.24 -11.61 11.22
CA ILE A 54 -8.32 -10.69 10.52
C ILE A 54 -9.13 -9.71 9.65
N TYR A 55 -10.06 -10.22 8.83
CA TYR A 55 -10.87 -9.39 7.95
C TYR A 55 -11.75 -8.42 8.74
N GLU A 56 -12.43 -8.86 9.80
CA GLU A 56 -13.21 -7.96 10.67
C GLU A 56 -12.36 -6.81 11.21
N CYS A 57 -11.16 -7.10 11.72
CA CYS A 57 -10.26 -6.08 12.25
C CYS A 57 -9.76 -5.11 11.17
N VAL A 58 -9.50 -5.61 9.96
CA VAL A 58 -9.04 -4.81 8.82
C VAL A 58 -10.17 -3.95 8.26
N ASP A 59 -11.37 -4.51 8.12
CA ASP A 59 -12.58 -3.82 7.63
C ASP A 59 -12.90 -2.61 8.53
N ASP A 60 -12.83 -2.78 9.84
CA ASP A 60 -13.03 -1.71 10.82
C ASP A 60 -12.01 -0.57 10.62
N GLN A 61 -10.72 -0.90 10.46
CA GLN A 61 -9.66 0.09 10.21
C GLN A 61 -9.89 0.82 8.88
N VAL A 62 -10.13 0.09 7.80
CA VAL A 62 -10.38 0.66 6.46
C VAL A 62 -11.60 1.58 6.50
N ALA A 63 -12.68 1.20 7.19
CA ALA A 63 -13.86 2.05 7.32
C ALA A 63 -13.55 3.38 8.03
N ILE A 64 -12.78 3.36 9.12
CA ILE A 64 -12.33 4.57 9.83
C ILE A 64 -11.46 5.45 8.93
N MET A 65 -10.50 4.85 8.21
CA MET A 65 -9.65 5.59 7.26
C MET A 65 -10.47 6.27 6.17
N PHE A 66 -11.39 5.54 5.52
CA PHE A 66 -12.22 6.08 4.45
C PHE A 66 -13.18 7.17 4.92
N LYS A 67 -13.71 7.06 6.15
CA LYS A 67 -14.49 8.14 6.75
C LYS A 67 -13.66 9.43 6.85
N GLY A 68 -12.43 9.35 7.38
CA GLY A 68 -11.53 10.50 7.47
C GLY A 68 -11.10 11.06 6.10
N ILE A 69 -10.91 10.19 5.10
CA ILE A 69 -10.65 10.62 3.71
C ILE A 69 -11.82 11.43 3.18
N SER A 70 -13.05 10.93 3.32
CA SER A 70 -14.25 11.61 2.84
C SER A 70 -14.46 12.96 3.55
N GLU A 71 -14.29 13.01 4.87
CA GLU A 71 -14.43 14.23 5.68
C GLU A 71 -13.41 15.32 5.31
N SER A 72 -12.19 14.93 4.94
CA SER A 72 -11.15 15.86 4.44
C SER A 72 -11.31 16.21 2.96
N GLY A 73 -12.24 15.57 2.25
CA GLY A 73 -12.40 15.66 0.81
C GLY A 73 -11.28 14.96 0.02
N GLY A 74 -10.43 14.16 0.68
CA GLY A 74 -9.26 13.53 0.09
C GLY A 74 -8.09 14.48 -0.18
N LYS A 75 -6.91 13.92 -0.41
CA LYS A 75 -5.67 14.66 -0.66
C LYS A 75 -4.80 13.87 -1.64
N ASN A 76 -4.13 14.56 -2.55
CA ASN A 76 -3.08 13.96 -3.38
C ASN A 76 -1.79 13.88 -2.53
N PRO A 77 -1.32 12.68 -2.16
CA PRO A 77 -0.17 12.54 -1.27
C PRO A 77 1.19 12.57 -2.01
N TYR A 78 1.17 12.54 -3.35
CA TYR A 78 2.37 12.25 -4.12
C TYR A 78 3.35 13.42 -4.10
N PRO A 79 4.67 13.13 -4.13
CA PRO A 79 5.70 14.10 -4.47
C PRO A 79 5.27 14.93 -5.67
N LYS A 80 5.25 16.25 -5.51
CA LYS A 80 5.04 17.14 -6.66
C LYS A 80 6.30 17.02 -7.53
N PRO A 81 6.18 16.67 -8.80
CA PRO A 81 7.33 16.78 -9.67
C PRO A 81 7.78 18.23 -9.65
N ILE A 82 9.08 18.38 -9.78
CA ILE A 82 9.68 19.69 -9.98
C ILE A 82 9.27 20.09 -11.38
N PHE A 83 8.13 20.78 -11.49
CA PHE A 83 7.81 21.46 -12.74
C PHE A 83 8.81 22.57 -12.91
N LYS A 84 9.59 22.45 -13.98
CA LYS A 84 10.09 23.57 -14.76
C LYS A 84 8.95 24.55 -14.94
N ASN A 85 8.87 25.57 -14.09
CA ASN A 85 8.05 26.72 -14.43
C ASN A 85 8.74 27.36 -15.64
N THR A 86 8.05 27.33 -16.77
CA THR A 86 8.39 28.10 -17.97
C THR A 86 8.22 29.59 -17.68
N THR A 87 9.17 30.16 -16.94
CA THR A 87 9.51 31.58 -16.88
C THR A 87 10.94 31.67 -16.36
N ASP A 88 11.88 32.01 -17.25
CA ASP A 88 13.27 32.46 -17.02
C ASP A 88 14.30 31.54 -16.33
N GLU A 89 13.94 30.44 -15.65
CA GLU A 89 14.90 29.55 -14.96
C GLU A 89 15.60 28.49 -15.85
N ASP A 90 15.13 28.28 -17.08
CA ASP A 90 15.78 27.38 -18.06
C ASP A 90 17.24 27.80 -18.39
N ASN A 91 17.67 28.99 -17.96
CA ASN A 91 19.07 29.39 -18.06
C ASN A 91 19.94 28.79 -16.96
N ILE A 92 19.50 28.64 -15.71
CA ILE A 92 20.40 28.26 -14.61
C ILE A 92 20.64 26.75 -14.58
N GLU A 93 19.61 25.92 -14.69
CA GLU A 93 19.80 24.46 -14.70
C GLU A 93 20.59 24.00 -15.93
N LEU A 94 20.28 24.58 -17.10
CA LEU A 94 21.00 24.31 -18.35
C LEU A 94 22.43 24.88 -18.31
N TYR A 95 22.64 26.04 -17.69
CA TYR A 95 23.96 26.61 -17.41
C TYR A 95 24.77 25.72 -16.48
N LEU A 96 24.18 25.25 -15.38
CA LEU A 96 24.83 24.37 -14.41
C LEU A 96 25.17 23.02 -15.05
N LYS A 97 24.27 22.40 -15.83
CA LYS A 97 24.52 21.16 -16.59
C LYS A 97 25.58 21.32 -17.68
N ARG A 98 25.74 22.51 -18.27
CA ARG A 98 26.77 22.80 -19.30
C ARG A 98 28.12 23.18 -18.71
N LYS A 99 28.15 23.91 -17.59
CA LYS A 99 29.38 24.45 -16.98
C LYS A 99 29.98 23.53 -15.93
N MET A 100 29.13 22.79 -15.23
CA MET A 100 29.54 21.79 -14.27
C MET A 100 29.11 20.46 -14.87
N ASN A 101 30.03 19.50 -15.02
CA ASN A 101 29.73 18.12 -15.46
C ASN A 101 28.87 17.40 -14.39
N ILE A 102 27.73 17.99 -14.02
CA ILE A 102 26.78 17.48 -13.04
C ILE A 102 25.71 16.79 -13.86
N HIS A 103 26.03 15.56 -14.26
CA HIS A 103 25.02 14.61 -14.67
C HIS A 103 24.34 14.13 -13.39
N ASP A 104 23.02 14.32 -13.31
CA ASP A 104 22.11 13.71 -12.33
C ASP A 104 22.19 14.20 -10.87
N VAL A 105 21.80 15.46 -10.62
CA VAL A 105 21.14 15.75 -9.33
C VAL A 105 19.69 15.30 -9.44
N GLN A 106 19.38 14.09 -8.98
CA GLN A 106 17.99 13.74 -8.67
C GLN A 106 17.57 14.58 -7.47
N ILE A 107 16.82 15.65 -7.73
CA ILE A 107 16.22 16.48 -6.69
C ILE A 107 14.93 15.78 -6.26
N PHE A 108 14.89 15.35 -5.00
CA PHE A 108 13.71 14.72 -4.41
C PHE A 108 12.87 15.79 -3.71
N THR A 109 11.63 15.92 -4.12
CA THR A 109 10.62 16.74 -3.44
C THR A 109 9.81 15.83 -2.53
N PRO A 110 9.77 16.07 -1.21
CA PRO A 110 8.92 15.27 -0.36
C PRO A 110 7.45 15.41 -0.78
N GLY A 111 6.71 14.30 -0.67
CA GLY A 111 5.26 14.30 -0.70
C GLY A 111 4.68 15.01 0.52
N ASP A 112 3.36 15.19 0.47
CA ASP A 112 2.64 15.83 1.54
C ASP A 112 2.55 14.91 2.78
N GLU A 113 2.54 15.52 3.97
CA GLU A 113 2.28 14.78 5.21
C GLU A 113 0.84 14.24 5.24
N ILE A 114 0.69 12.99 5.68
CA ILE A 114 -0.57 12.26 5.81
C ILE A 114 -0.79 11.93 7.28
N SER A 115 -1.84 12.48 7.88
CA SER A 115 -2.24 12.12 9.25
C SER A 115 -3.07 10.84 9.24
N HIS A 116 -2.65 9.85 10.02
CA HIS A 116 -3.41 8.61 10.22
C HIS A 116 -4.40 8.74 11.39
N PRO A 117 -5.60 8.12 11.33
CA PRO A 117 -6.57 8.14 12.44
C PRO A 117 -6.02 7.67 13.79
N ASP A 118 -5.02 6.80 13.78
CA ASP A 118 -4.36 6.29 15.01
C ASP A 118 -3.31 7.27 15.59
N GLY A 119 -3.18 8.48 15.02
CA GLY A 119 -2.39 9.58 15.59
C GLY A 119 -0.93 9.65 15.15
N PHE A 120 -0.46 8.72 14.33
CA PHE A 120 0.85 8.81 13.66
C PHE A 120 0.73 9.51 12.29
N LYS A 121 1.87 9.78 11.66
CA LYS A 121 1.93 10.40 10.34
C LYS A 121 2.71 9.54 9.36
N LEU A 122 2.38 9.66 8.08
CA LEU A 122 3.08 9.05 6.97
C LEU A 122 3.55 10.13 6.00
N LYS A 123 4.67 9.87 5.31
CA LYS A 123 5.18 10.78 4.28
C LYS A 123 5.98 10.03 3.22
N VAL A 124 5.73 10.34 1.95
CA VAL A 124 6.59 9.88 0.85
C VAL A 124 7.77 10.83 0.74
N GLN A 125 9.01 10.32 0.78
CA GLN A 125 10.22 11.13 0.64
C GLN A 125 11.38 10.27 0.15
N LYS A 126 12.57 10.84 -0.08
CA LYS A 126 13.73 10.07 -0.55
C LYS A 126 13.98 8.87 0.37
N SER A 127 14.10 7.68 -0.20
CA SER A 127 14.38 6.45 0.55
C SER A 127 15.71 6.57 1.28
N SER A 128 15.81 5.90 2.43
CA SER A 128 17.04 5.77 3.21
C SER A 128 17.94 4.64 2.71
N ILE A 129 17.43 3.77 1.83
CA ILE A 129 18.18 2.67 1.22
C ILE A 129 19.26 3.23 0.29
N ASP A 130 20.50 2.84 0.56
CA ASP A 130 21.67 3.21 -0.24
C ASP A 130 21.73 2.38 -1.54
N HIS A 131 20.86 2.73 -2.49
CA HIS A 131 20.84 2.17 -3.83
C HIS A 131 20.42 3.26 -4.84
N PRO A 132 21.08 3.38 -6.01
CA PRO A 132 20.75 4.42 -7.00
C PRO A 132 19.29 4.42 -7.47
N GLU A 133 18.64 3.26 -7.43
CA GLU A 133 17.26 3.06 -7.88
C GLU A 133 16.23 2.99 -6.72
N SER A 134 16.63 3.21 -5.46
CA SER A 134 15.70 3.16 -4.31
C SER A 134 14.66 4.28 -4.32
N GLY A 135 14.95 5.39 -5.00
CA GLY A 135 14.00 6.46 -5.28
C GLY A 135 13.31 7.01 -4.02
N TYR A 136 11.97 6.94 -3.99
CA TYR A 136 11.14 7.35 -2.86
C TYR A 136 10.80 6.15 -1.97
N GLY A 137 10.74 6.41 -0.66
CA GLY A 137 10.23 5.52 0.37
C GLY A 137 9.01 6.12 1.09
N VAL A 138 8.28 5.29 1.83
CA VAL A 138 7.24 5.75 2.77
C VAL A 138 7.77 5.73 4.18
N PHE A 139 7.76 6.87 4.86
CA PHE A 139 8.24 6.99 6.24
C PHE A 139 7.09 7.14 7.20
N ALA A 140 7.17 6.42 8.32
CA ALA A 140 6.32 6.56 9.47
C ALA A 140 6.94 7.54 10.49
N TYR A 141 6.10 8.37 11.09
CA TYR A 141 6.48 9.25 12.20
C TYR A 141 5.52 9.05 13.37
N GLY A 142 6.08 8.75 14.54
CA GLY A 142 5.38 8.24 15.71
C GLY A 142 5.46 6.72 15.82
N SER A 143 4.70 6.18 16.78
CA SER A 143 4.65 4.74 17.07
C SER A 143 3.42 4.10 16.44
N ILE A 144 3.62 3.07 15.62
CA ILE A 144 2.56 2.30 14.96
C ILE A 144 2.53 0.89 15.56
N LEU A 145 1.35 0.44 15.97
CA LEU A 145 1.15 -0.90 16.52
C LEU A 145 1.31 -1.96 15.43
N PRO A 146 1.71 -3.21 15.77
CA PRO A 146 1.52 -4.35 14.88
C PRO A 146 0.04 -4.54 14.55
N GLY A 147 -0.29 -4.86 13.30
CA GLY A 147 -1.66 -5.12 12.84
C GLY A 147 -2.41 -3.89 12.33
N THR A 148 -1.73 -2.75 12.22
CA THR A 148 -2.28 -1.49 11.70
C THR A 148 -2.22 -1.45 10.17
N VAL A 149 -3.31 -1.09 9.52
CA VAL A 149 -3.38 -0.79 8.08
C VAL A 149 -2.75 0.58 7.85
N VAL A 150 -1.71 0.66 7.01
CA VAL A 150 -0.94 1.90 6.82
C VAL A 150 -1.03 2.47 5.41
N ALA A 151 -1.26 1.63 4.40
CA ALA A 151 -1.32 2.07 3.02
C ALA A 151 -2.17 1.11 2.16
N PHE A 152 -2.67 1.63 1.05
CA PHE A 152 -3.22 0.87 -0.07
C PHE A 152 -2.18 0.86 -1.19
N TYR A 153 -2.03 -0.27 -1.87
CA TYR A 153 -1.30 -0.33 -3.14
C TYR A 153 -2.24 0.22 -4.23
N PRO A 154 -2.01 1.46 -4.70
CA PRO A 154 -2.89 2.00 -5.70
C PRO A 154 -2.58 1.40 -7.07
N GLY A 155 -3.50 1.55 -8.01
CA GLY A 155 -3.18 1.16 -9.37
C GLY A 155 -4.34 0.65 -10.19
N THR A 156 -4.00 0.34 -11.43
CA THR A 156 -4.92 -0.30 -12.38
C THR A 156 -5.00 -1.78 -12.08
N VAL A 157 -6.22 -2.29 -11.91
CA VAL A 157 -6.51 -3.69 -11.63
C VAL A 157 -6.68 -4.45 -12.93
N TYR A 158 -5.88 -5.49 -13.10
CA TYR A 158 -5.92 -6.41 -14.22
C TYR A 158 -6.51 -7.75 -13.79
N SER A 159 -7.45 -8.23 -14.59
CA SER A 159 -7.83 -9.64 -14.56
C SER A 159 -6.74 -10.48 -15.25
N PRO A 160 -6.60 -11.78 -14.91
CA PRO A 160 -5.56 -12.64 -15.47
C PRO A 160 -5.57 -12.72 -17.01
N TYR A 161 -6.73 -12.56 -17.66
CA TYR A 161 -6.86 -12.59 -19.12
C TYR A 161 -6.54 -11.26 -19.82
N ASP A 162 -6.38 -10.16 -19.06
CA ASP A 162 -5.96 -8.87 -19.60
C ASP A 162 -4.44 -8.67 -19.51
N LEU A 163 -3.73 -9.62 -18.91
CA LEU A 163 -2.28 -9.59 -18.74
C LEU A 163 -1.60 -10.17 -19.98
N THR A 164 -1.11 -9.30 -20.85
CA THR A 164 -0.24 -9.69 -21.97
C THR A 164 1.23 -9.52 -21.58
N PRO A 165 2.19 -10.18 -22.27
CA PRO A 165 3.61 -9.98 -22.02
C PRO A 165 4.02 -8.50 -22.06
N GLU A 166 3.48 -7.73 -22.99
CA GLU A 166 3.78 -6.29 -23.14
C GLU A 166 3.33 -5.46 -21.95
N VAL A 167 2.28 -5.90 -21.24
CA VAL A 167 1.78 -5.25 -20.02
C VAL A 167 2.69 -5.56 -18.84
N ILE A 168 3.26 -6.76 -18.78
CA ILE A 168 4.06 -7.26 -17.65
C ILE A 168 5.55 -6.87 -17.78
N GLU A 169 6.11 -6.94 -18.98
CA GLU A 169 7.55 -6.83 -19.22
C GLU A 169 8.11 -5.48 -18.76
N GLY A 170 9.16 -5.53 -17.93
CA GLY A 170 9.79 -4.32 -17.37
C GLY A 170 8.88 -3.50 -16.45
N ASN A 171 7.86 -4.11 -15.86
CA ASN A 171 6.99 -3.46 -14.87
C ASN A 171 7.22 -3.99 -13.45
N GLU A 172 8.06 -3.28 -12.69
CA GLU A 172 8.38 -3.61 -11.30
C GLU A 172 7.30 -3.16 -10.31
N TYR A 173 6.28 -2.44 -10.77
CA TYR A 173 5.16 -1.95 -9.95
C TYR A 173 3.91 -2.84 -10.07
N MET A 174 4.09 -4.08 -10.51
CA MET A 174 3.02 -5.07 -10.50
C MET A 174 3.04 -5.88 -9.22
N ILE A 175 1.91 -5.87 -8.52
CA ILE A 175 1.69 -6.73 -7.36
C ILE A 175 0.61 -7.76 -7.65
N SER A 176 0.96 -9.04 -7.46
CA SER A 176 0.03 -10.16 -7.66
C SER A 176 -0.61 -10.62 -6.36
N ARG A 177 -1.94 -10.79 -6.42
CA ARG A 177 -2.75 -11.42 -5.40
C ARG A 177 -2.77 -12.95 -5.59
N TYR A 178 -3.12 -13.68 -4.54
CA TYR A 178 -3.23 -15.15 -4.60
C TYR A 178 -4.36 -15.64 -5.52
N ASP A 179 -5.33 -14.78 -5.82
CA ASP A 179 -6.47 -15.06 -6.70
C ASP A 179 -6.23 -14.63 -8.14
N THR A 180 -4.95 -14.47 -8.54
CA THR A 180 -4.50 -14.13 -9.91
C THR A 180 -4.80 -12.72 -10.40
N ILE A 181 -5.48 -11.89 -9.59
CA ILE A 181 -5.60 -10.46 -9.86
C ILE A 181 -4.24 -9.78 -9.69
N VAL A 182 -3.92 -8.89 -10.61
CA VAL A 182 -2.71 -8.05 -10.56
C VAL A 182 -3.11 -6.59 -10.46
N ILE A 183 -2.36 -5.81 -9.68
CA ILE A 183 -2.51 -4.36 -9.57
C ILE A 183 -1.22 -3.71 -10.06
N ASP A 184 -1.34 -2.77 -10.99
CA ASP A 184 -0.23 -2.01 -11.57
C ASP A 184 -0.21 -0.57 -11.06
N GLY A 185 0.80 -0.25 -10.26
CA GLY A 185 1.02 1.07 -9.68
C GLY A 185 1.88 2.02 -10.53
N LYS A 186 2.48 1.55 -11.64
CA LYS A 186 3.59 2.22 -12.34
C LYS A 186 3.29 3.67 -12.73
N ARG A 187 2.09 3.92 -13.25
CA ARG A 187 1.69 5.25 -13.75
C ARG A 187 0.80 6.03 -12.79
N TRP A 188 0.49 5.50 -11.61
CA TRP A 188 -0.56 6.04 -10.76
C TRP A 188 -0.31 7.47 -10.31
N ALA A 189 0.91 7.78 -9.83
CA ALA A 189 1.27 9.13 -9.41
C ALA A 189 1.29 10.12 -10.58
N TYR A 190 1.78 9.70 -11.74
CA TYR A 190 1.77 10.49 -12.97
C TYR A 190 0.34 10.80 -13.45
N GLU A 191 -0.56 9.82 -13.37
CA GLU A 191 -1.97 10.00 -13.73
C GLU A 191 -2.70 10.94 -12.75
N ALA A 192 -2.44 10.79 -11.45
CA ALA A 192 -3.00 11.65 -10.41
C ALA A 192 -2.75 13.13 -10.71
N GLU A 193 -1.51 13.42 -11.05
CA GLU A 193 -1.07 14.74 -11.43
C GLU A 193 -1.66 15.21 -12.76
N THR A 194 -1.55 14.39 -13.80
CA THR A 194 -2.02 14.77 -15.14
C THR A 194 -3.49 15.12 -15.10
N LYS A 195 -4.29 14.31 -14.41
CA LYS A 195 -5.73 14.55 -14.23
C LYS A 195 -6.02 15.79 -13.39
N ALA A 196 -5.26 16.02 -12.31
CA ALA A 196 -5.40 17.23 -11.50
C ALA A 196 -5.14 18.50 -12.33
N LYS A 197 -4.09 18.49 -13.18
CA LYS A 197 -3.81 19.60 -14.11
C LYS A 197 -4.92 19.79 -15.12
N THR A 198 -5.36 18.72 -15.78
CA THR A 198 -6.47 18.79 -16.74
C THR A 198 -7.72 19.40 -16.11
N ALA A 199 -8.02 19.07 -14.84
CA ALA A 199 -9.13 19.65 -14.09
C ALA A 199 -9.02 21.16 -13.92
N VAL A 200 -7.84 21.64 -13.52
CA VAL A 200 -7.56 23.08 -13.39
C VAL A 200 -7.71 23.78 -14.75
N TYR A 201 -7.14 23.22 -15.82
CA TYR A 201 -7.23 23.81 -17.16
C TYR A 201 -8.66 23.87 -17.70
N MET A 202 -9.45 22.81 -17.55
CA MET A 202 -10.85 22.82 -18.01
C MET A 202 -11.70 23.82 -17.21
N GLN A 203 -11.49 23.88 -15.89
CA GLN A 203 -12.21 24.82 -15.05
C GLN A 203 -11.91 26.27 -15.42
N HIS A 204 -10.64 26.63 -15.64
CA HIS A 204 -10.25 28.00 -15.97
C HIS A 204 -10.43 28.37 -17.45
N GLY A 205 -10.24 27.42 -18.36
CA GLY A 205 -10.23 27.67 -19.81
C GLY A 205 -11.59 27.55 -20.48
N THR A 206 -12.48 26.69 -19.99
CA THR A 206 -13.79 26.43 -20.63
C THR A 206 -14.98 26.57 -19.68
N GLY A 207 -14.74 26.74 -18.37
CA GLY A 207 -15.80 26.72 -17.35
C GLY A 207 -16.41 25.33 -17.13
N VAL A 208 -15.84 24.29 -17.75
CA VAL A 208 -16.30 22.90 -17.59
C VAL A 208 -15.70 22.34 -16.31
N HIS A 209 -16.56 21.97 -15.37
CA HIS A 209 -16.16 21.25 -14.17
C HIS A 209 -15.95 19.77 -14.52
N ILE A 210 -14.73 19.26 -14.30
CA ILE A 210 -14.50 17.81 -14.37
C ILE A 210 -15.27 17.14 -13.24
N ASP A 211 -15.92 16.02 -13.55
CA ASP A 211 -16.54 15.16 -12.55
C ASP A 211 -15.50 14.81 -11.47
N GLN A 212 -15.78 15.24 -10.23
CA GLN A 212 -14.93 14.95 -9.08
C GLN A 212 -14.67 13.44 -8.93
N GLY A 213 -15.63 12.60 -9.32
CA GLY A 213 -15.50 11.14 -9.32
C GLY A 213 -14.33 10.62 -10.15
N VAL A 214 -13.85 11.35 -11.17
CA VAL A 214 -12.68 10.97 -11.98
C VAL A 214 -11.36 11.22 -11.24
N LEU A 215 -11.33 12.20 -10.34
CA LEU A 215 -10.16 12.58 -9.56
C LEU A 215 -10.09 11.85 -8.21
N SER A 216 -11.25 11.53 -7.62
CA SER A 216 -11.34 10.95 -6.28
C SER A 216 -10.43 9.74 -6.03
N PRO A 217 -10.24 8.78 -6.96
CA PRO A 217 -9.34 7.64 -6.73
C PRO A 217 -7.90 8.07 -6.43
N TYR A 218 -7.46 9.18 -7.02
CA TYR A 218 -6.12 9.73 -6.87
C TYR A 218 -5.99 10.67 -5.66
N ARG A 219 -7.09 10.90 -4.94
CA ARG A 219 -7.15 11.73 -3.73
C ARG A 219 -7.26 10.88 -2.46
N ASN A 220 -6.97 9.60 -2.54
CA ASN A 220 -6.76 8.79 -1.34
C ASN A 220 -5.33 9.04 -0.81
N PRO A 221 -5.14 9.72 0.34
CA PRO A 221 -3.83 10.00 0.89
C PRO A 221 -3.04 8.73 1.26
N PHE A 222 -3.70 7.60 1.50
CA PHE A 222 -3.07 6.33 1.84
C PHE A 222 -2.77 5.46 0.60
N GLY A 223 -3.10 5.93 -0.62
CA GLY A 223 -2.76 5.26 -1.87
C GLY A 223 -1.28 5.41 -2.25
N ILE A 224 -0.37 5.07 -1.34
CA ILE A 224 1.07 5.29 -1.45
C ILE A 224 1.89 3.99 -1.38
N GLY A 225 1.23 2.83 -1.40
CA GLY A 225 1.86 1.53 -1.24
C GLY A 225 2.89 1.17 -2.31
N GLN A 226 2.81 1.78 -3.49
CA GLN A 226 3.77 1.64 -4.58
C GLN A 226 5.14 2.29 -4.29
N PHE A 227 5.25 3.11 -3.24
CA PHE A 227 6.50 3.70 -2.77
C PHE A 227 7.12 2.98 -1.57
N ILE A 228 6.50 1.90 -1.08
CA ILE A 228 7.08 1.12 0.02
C ILE A 228 8.15 0.22 -0.60
N ASN A 229 9.41 0.38 -0.17
CA ASN A 229 10.52 -0.33 -0.80
C ASN A 229 10.69 -1.76 -0.30
N HIS A 230 11.49 -2.52 -1.03
CA HIS A 230 12.06 -3.76 -0.54
C HIS A 230 13.13 -3.47 0.51
N PRO A 231 13.25 -4.23 1.61
CA PRO A 231 14.38 -4.08 2.53
C PRO A 231 15.73 -4.28 1.82
N ALA A 232 16.74 -3.53 2.26
CA ALA A 232 18.11 -3.78 1.85
C ALA A 232 18.64 -5.11 2.42
N PRO A 233 19.72 -5.69 1.88
CA PRO A 233 20.36 -6.87 2.44
C PRO A 233 20.65 -6.74 3.94
N GLY A 234 20.06 -7.62 4.75
CA GLY A 234 20.19 -7.61 6.21
C GLY A 234 19.08 -6.87 6.96
N ASP A 235 18.31 -6.01 6.28
CA ASP A 235 17.11 -5.39 6.84
C ASP A 235 15.90 -6.33 6.77
N MET A 236 14.93 -6.09 7.65
CA MET A 236 13.70 -6.88 7.72
C MET A 236 12.49 -6.06 7.29
N PRO A 237 11.55 -6.65 6.53
CA PRO A 237 10.29 -5.97 6.23
C PRO A 237 9.52 -5.73 7.53
N ASN A 238 8.83 -4.60 7.62
CA ASN A 238 8.02 -4.20 8.77
C ASN A 238 6.53 -4.11 8.44
N VAL A 239 6.17 -4.12 7.16
CA VAL A 239 4.80 -4.27 6.68
C VAL A 239 4.67 -5.49 5.75
N MET A 240 3.46 -6.03 5.65
CA MET A 240 3.15 -7.08 4.70
C MET A 240 1.96 -6.70 3.80
N PRO A 241 2.00 -7.08 2.51
CA PRO A 241 0.85 -6.92 1.64
C PRO A 241 -0.23 -7.96 2.00
N PHE A 242 -1.48 -7.49 2.05
CA PHE A 242 -2.68 -8.27 2.35
C PHE A 242 -3.74 -8.04 1.27
N THR A 243 -4.35 -9.13 0.80
CA THR A 243 -5.39 -9.07 -0.23
C THR A 243 -6.71 -8.58 0.36
N PHE A 244 -7.20 -7.45 -0.13
CA PHE A 244 -8.40 -6.81 0.38
C PHE A 244 -9.44 -6.62 -0.73
N ASP A 245 -10.70 -6.93 -0.47
CA ASP A 245 -11.78 -6.72 -1.43
C ASP A 245 -12.67 -5.61 -0.87
N PHE A 246 -12.75 -4.48 -1.59
CA PHE A 246 -13.73 -3.46 -1.25
C PHE A 246 -15.12 -4.04 -1.47
N PRO A 247 -16.00 -4.07 -0.45
CA PRO A 247 -17.27 -4.74 -0.56
C PRO A 247 -18.27 -3.89 -1.34
N THR A 248 -19.21 -4.52 -2.05
CA THR A 248 -20.32 -3.79 -2.71
C THR A 248 -21.28 -3.12 -1.73
N SER A 249 -21.22 -3.50 -0.45
CA SER A 249 -21.96 -2.85 0.65
C SER A 249 -21.29 -1.58 1.16
N MET A 250 -20.08 -1.24 0.70
CA MET A 250 -19.41 0.00 1.07
C MET A 250 -20.29 1.21 0.72
N PRO A 251 -20.38 2.24 1.59
CA PRO A 251 -21.16 3.44 1.29
C PRO A 251 -20.72 4.11 -0.02
N LYS A 252 -21.68 4.52 -0.84
CA LYS A 252 -21.45 5.03 -2.20
C LYS A 252 -20.63 6.31 -2.22
N GLU A 253 -20.69 7.08 -1.15
CA GLU A 253 -19.93 8.31 -0.94
C GLU A 253 -18.45 8.05 -0.64
N LEU A 254 -18.09 6.85 -0.15
CA LEU A 254 -16.71 6.47 0.16
C LEU A 254 -16.02 5.77 -1.01
N ALA A 255 -16.80 5.02 -1.82
CA ALA A 255 -16.31 4.25 -2.96
C ALA A 255 -15.45 5.05 -3.97
N PRO A 256 -15.72 6.34 -4.26
CA PRO A 256 -14.89 7.13 -5.18
C PRO A 256 -13.44 7.29 -4.74
N PHE A 257 -13.13 7.15 -3.45
CA PHE A 257 -11.77 7.26 -2.92
C PHE A 257 -11.00 5.93 -2.93
N ILE A 258 -11.56 4.86 -3.51
CA ILE A 258 -10.82 3.61 -3.68
C ILE A 258 -9.64 3.89 -4.63
N PRO A 259 -8.38 3.67 -4.23
CA PRO A 259 -7.21 4.06 -5.02
C PRO A 259 -6.88 3.04 -6.11
N ASN A 260 -7.89 2.42 -6.70
CA ASN A 260 -7.73 1.42 -7.72
C ASN A 260 -8.82 1.61 -8.78
N VAL A 261 -8.53 1.24 -10.03
CA VAL A 261 -9.52 1.24 -11.12
C VAL A 261 -9.35 -0.02 -11.95
N TRP A 262 -10.45 -0.60 -12.43
CA TRP A 262 -10.35 -1.71 -13.39
C TRP A 262 -9.74 -1.23 -14.71
N PHE A 263 -8.78 -1.99 -15.25
CA PHE A 263 -8.37 -1.85 -16.64
C PHE A 263 -9.54 -2.12 -17.58
N LYS A 264 -10.20 -3.26 -17.37
CA LYS A 264 -11.50 -3.62 -17.95
C LYS A 264 -12.37 -4.23 -16.86
N LYS A 265 -13.67 -3.92 -16.90
CA LYS A 265 -14.62 -4.53 -15.96
C LYS A 265 -14.62 -6.05 -16.15
N PRO A 266 -14.67 -6.83 -15.06
CA PRO A 266 -14.67 -8.28 -15.17
C PRO A 266 -15.91 -8.76 -15.93
N ASN A 267 -15.72 -9.70 -16.85
CA ASN A 267 -16.83 -10.39 -17.49
C ASN A 267 -17.54 -11.33 -16.50
N PHE A 268 -18.69 -11.89 -16.89
CA PHE A 268 -19.50 -12.74 -16.02
C PHE A 268 -18.75 -13.93 -15.38
N LEU A 269 -17.80 -14.55 -16.09
CA LEU A 269 -17.03 -15.71 -15.59
C LEU A 269 -16.05 -15.34 -14.47
N TYR A 270 -15.61 -14.08 -14.44
CA TYR A 270 -14.66 -13.56 -13.45
C TYR A 270 -15.29 -12.46 -12.60
N ASN A 271 -16.61 -12.33 -12.66
CA ASN A 271 -17.35 -11.47 -11.76
C ASN A 271 -17.16 -11.98 -10.33
N ARG A 272 -16.98 -11.06 -9.39
CA ARG A 272 -16.73 -11.38 -7.99
C ARG A 272 -17.92 -10.90 -7.17
N PRO A 273 -18.91 -11.76 -6.89
CA PRO A 273 -20.08 -11.37 -6.11
C PRO A 273 -19.66 -10.74 -4.78
N GLY A 274 -20.23 -9.58 -4.47
CA GLY A 274 -19.92 -8.86 -3.22
C GLY A 274 -18.62 -8.06 -3.23
N CYS A 275 -17.80 -8.14 -4.28
CA CYS A 275 -16.58 -7.35 -4.43
C CYS A 275 -16.79 -6.23 -5.45
N LEU A 276 -16.72 -4.98 -4.98
CA LEU A 276 -16.72 -3.81 -5.84
C LEU A 276 -15.38 -3.70 -6.59
N LEU A 277 -14.27 -3.84 -5.85
CA LEU A 277 -12.94 -3.71 -6.40
C LEU A 277 -11.90 -4.48 -5.55
N PRO A 278 -11.09 -5.36 -6.15
CA PRO A 278 -9.99 -5.98 -5.45
C PRO A 278 -8.82 -4.99 -5.31
N SER A 279 -8.15 -5.04 -4.16
CA SER A 279 -7.03 -4.19 -3.79
C SER A 279 -5.96 -4.98 -3.03
N VAL A 280 -4.84 -4.32 -2.74
CA VAL A 280 -3.84 -4.79 -1.79
C VAL A 280 -3.62 -3.67 -0.78
N ILE A 281 -3.59 -4.02 0.49
CA ILE A 281 -3.26 -3.10 1.59
C ILE A 281 -1.99 -3.54 2.28
N PHE A 282 -1.34 -2.62 2.98
CA PHE A 282 -0.17 -2.91 3.79
C PHE A 282 -0.52 -2.85 5.26
N ILE A 283 -0.13 -3.90 5.99
CA ILE A 283 -0.38 -4.04 7.42
C ILE A 283 0.96 -4.20 8.12
N THR A 284 1.19 -3.48 9.20
CA THR A 284 2.39 -3.63 10.04
C THR A 284 2.45 -5.02 10.66
N THR A 285 3.64 -5.63 10.63
CA THR A 285 3.90 -6.99 11.17
C THR A 285 4.60 -6.98 12.52
N ARG A 286 5.11 -5.81 12.91
CA ARG A 286 5.72 -5.50 14.19
C ARG A 286 5.43 -4.04 14.53
N ARG A 287 5.87 -3.60 15.70
CA ARG A 287 5.88 -2.19 16.03
C ARG A 287 6.82 -1.44 15.07
N VAL A 288 6.38 -0.27 14.62
CA VAL A 288 7.15 0.64 13.75
C VAL A 288 7.29 1.97 14.47
N GLU A 289 8.50 2.52 14.52
CA GLU A 289 8.79 3.76 15.26
C GLU A 289 9.78 4.62 14.49
N ASP A 290 9.30 5.76 13.96
CA ASP A 290 10.12 6.76 13.25
C ASP A 290 11.05 6.18 12.16
N GLU A 291 10.55 5.25 11.35
CA GLU A 291 11.33 4.49 10.36
C GLU A 291 10.64 4.39 8.98
N GLU A 292 11.41 3.97 7.97
CA GLU A 292 10.91 3.67 6.62
C GLU A 292 10.11 2.36 6.62
N LEU A 293 8.96 2.35 5.94
CA LEU A 293 8.16 1.16 5.71
C LEU A 293 8.79 0.32 4.60
N LEU A 294 8.95 -0.98 4.87
CA LEU A 294 9.61 -1.94 3.99
C LEU A 294 8.78 -3.21 3.87
N PHE A 295 8.68 -3.77 2.66
CA PHE A 295 7.95 -5.00 2.41
C PHE A 295 8.70 -5.99 1.52
N ASN A 296 8.46 -7.28 1.71
CA ASN A 296 9.03 -8.29 0.83
C ASN A 296 8.35 -8.23 -0.56
N TYR A 297 9.09 -7.92 -1.62
CA TYR A 297 8.58 -7.88 -3.00
C TYR A 297 8.23 -9.28 -3.53
N ARG A 298 8.69 -10.34 -2.86
CA ARG A 298 8.30 -11.73 -3.11
C ARG A 298 8.57 -12.18 -4.53
N TYR A 299 9.73 -11.84 -5.10
CA TYR A 299 10.16 -12.34 -6.40
C TYR A 299 10.09 -13.88 -6.43
N ASN A 300 9.74 -14.41 -7.61
CA ASN A 300 9.64 -15.85 -7.82
C ASN A 300 11.05 -16.48 -7.78
N PRO A 301 11.34 -17.42 -6.85
CA PRO A 301 12.64 -18.09 -6.76
C PRO A 301 12.97 -18.99 -7.96
N GLU A 302 12.01 -19.28 -8.85
CA GLU A 302 12.30 -20.01 -10.10
C GLU A 302 13.02 -19.14 -11.17
N HIS A 303 13.17 -17.84 -10.93
CA HIS A 303 13.88 -16.91 -11.82
C HIS A 303 15.08 -16.26 -11.13
N PRO A 304 16.11 -15.81 -11.88
CA PRO A 304 17.19 -15.00 -11.33
C PRO A 304 16.65 -13.75 -10.65
N TYR A 305 17.23 -13.42 -9.51
CA TYR A 305 16.94 -12.17 -8.81
C TYR A 305 17.79 -11.03 -9.37
N PRO A 306 17.29 -9.78 -9.35
CA PRO A 306 18.15 -8.60 -9.48
C PRO A 306 19.24 -8.58 -8.42
N ASP A 307 20.40 -8.00 -8.72
CA ASP A 307 21.56 -7.98 -7.81
C ASP A 307 21.28 -7.32 -6.46
N TRP A 308 20.33 -6.38 -6.42
CA TRP A 308 19.93 -5.67 -5.20
C TRP A 308 18.94 -6.45 -4.32
N PHE A 309 18.32 -7.53 -4.85
CA PHE A 309 17.27 -8.26 -4.15
C PHE A 309 17.84 -9.42 -3.32
N GLN A 310 17.45 -9.48 -2.05
CA GLN A 310 17.71 -10.63 -1.19
C GLN A 310 16.39 -11.13 -0.59
N GLN A 311 16.06 -12.40 -0.80
CA GLN A 311 14.84 -12.98 -0.23
C GLN A 311 14.88 -12.95 1.32
N PRO A 312 14.02 -12.14 1.99
CA PRO A 312 14.10 -11.98 3.45
C PRO A 312 13.55 -13.19 4.22
N ASP A 313 12.65 -13.95 3.60
CA ASP A 313 11.99 -15.11 4.21
C ASP A 313 11.89 -16.27 3.22
N LEU A 314 12.82 -17.23 3.34
CA LEU A 314 12.87 -18.41 2.48
C LEU A 314 11.65 -19.33 2.69
N GLU A 315 11.12 -19.42 3.90
CA GLU A 315 9.95 -20.25 4.20
C GLU A 315 8.69 -19.66 3.57
N GLU A 316 8.53 -18.34 3.60
CA GLU A 316 7.44 -17.64 2.93
C GLU A 316 7.52 -17.79 1.41
N ALA A 317 8.71 -17.65 0.82
CA ALA A 317 8.93 -17.93 -0.60
C ALA A 317 8.50 -19.36 -0.95
N GLN A 318 8.93 -20.35 -0.18
CA GLN A 318 8.52 -21.74 -0.39
C GLN A 318 7.00 -21.88 -0.27
N ARG A 319 6.35 -21.34 0.76
CA ARG A 319 4.89 -21.43 0.91
C ARG A 319 4.13 -20.75 -0.23
N ARG A 320 4.64 -19.64 -0.77
CA ARG A 320 4.01 -18.87 -1.85
C ARG A 320 4.19 -19.54 -3.21
N TRP A 321 5.40 -20.00 -3.52
CA TRP A 321 5.79 -20.43 -4.86
C TRP A 321 5.84 -21.95 -5.05
N LYS A 322 5.67 -22.74 -3.98
CA LYS A 322 5.60 -24.20 -4.09
C LYS A 322 4.43 -24.60 -4.98
N LYS A 323 4.75 -25.31 -6.07
CA LYS A 323 3.76 -25.88 -7.00
C LYS A 323 2.76 -26.75 -6.22
N PRO A 324 1.43 -26.58 -6.44
CA PRO A 324 0.44 -27.44 -5.83
C PRO A 324 0.72 -28.90 -6.20
N THR A 325 0.80 -29.78 -5.20
CA THR A 325 0.84 -31.23 -5.47
C THR A 325 -0.56 -31.69 -5.89
N LEU A 326 -0.68 -32.73 -6.73
CA LEU A 326 -1.98 -33.28 -7.16
C LEU A 326 -2.92 -33.57 -5.98
N ARG A 327 -2.40 -33.91 -4.79
CA ARG A 327 -3.20 -34.16 -3.57
C ARG A 327 -3.82 -32.91 -2.93
N SER A 328 -3.29 -31.71 -3.16
CA SER A 328 -3.85 -30.47 -2.62
C SER A 328 -4.98 -29.89 -3.47
N ALA A 329 -5.08 -30.27 -4.75
CA ALA A 329 -6.14 -29.81 -5.65
C ALA A 329 -7.52 -30.42 -5.31
N PHE A 330 -7.55 -31.61 -4.72
CA PHE A 330 -8.79 -32.34 -4.38
C PHE A 330 -9.28 -32.12 -2.94
N LYS A 331 -8.66 -31.23 -2.16
CA LYS A 331 -9.10 -30.93 -0.78
C LYS A 331 -9.97 -29.67 -0.65
N ASN A 332 -10.16 -28.91 -1.73
CA ASN A 332 -10.92 -27.66 -1.74
C ASN A 332 -12.14 -27.69 -2.69
N THR A 333 -12.63 -28.88 -3.06
CA THR A 333 -13.93 -29.05 -3.71
C THR A 333 -14.99 -29.42 -2.70
#